data_AF-W5NVY5-F1
#
_entry.id   AF-W5NVY5-F1
#
_cell.length_a   1.000
_cell.length_b   1.000
_cell.length_c   1.000
_cell.angle_alpha   90.00
_cell.angle_beta   90.00
_cell.angle_gamma   90.00
#
_symmetry.space_group_name_H-M   'P 1'
#
loop_
_entity.id
_entity.type
_entity.pdbx_description
1 polymer ?
#
loop_
_entity_poly.entity_id
_entity_poly.type
_entity_poly.pdbx_seq_one_letter_code
_entity_poly.pdbx_strand_id
1 'polypeptide(L)'
;MDALCEANGTFALRLFKALCEDHPSRNVIFSPVSLSSVLAMVLLGAKGDTAAQVAQVLSLNTETDFHQDFQQLLAELNKPDTQYLLRMANRVFGEKTCEFLSTFKESCLRFYCAELEQLSFAEAAEPSRKQINAWISKKTEGKIPELLPPNSINAETKLVLVNAVYFRGRWSEEFDKAYTKEMPFRINQKEQRPVPMMFQDREFRLARIKEVQAQVLELPYAGEELSMLVLLPDDHVPLSSVEKHLTWEKFLAWTQPDSMKKTQVAVFLPKFKLEETYNMLLALPGLGVVEAFQPDRADFSGMSPGRGLCLSAFAHKSVVEVNEEGTEAAAASAVIEVDCGMDQPRSCADHPFLFFIRHNGSRSACPPCPPCVPRAWAAPSLHTRASPPG
;
A
#
# COMPACT_ATOMS: atom_id res chain seq x y z
N MET A 1 10.10 -13.74 -9.83
CA MET A 1 8.83 -12.96 -9.80
C MET A 1 7.70 -13.60 -8.97
N ASP A 2 7.23 -14.82 -9.24
CA ASP A 2 6.10 -15.43 -8.48
C ASP A 2 6.40 -15.59 -6.98
N ALA A 3 7.59 -16.07 -6.63
CA ALA A 3 8.04 -16.20 -5.25
C ALA A 3 8.11 -14.84 -4.52
N LEU A 4 8.55 -13.78 -5.22
CA LEU A 4 8.54 -12.43 -4.65
C LEU A 4 7.10 -11.92 -4.43
N CYS A 5 6.16 -12.26 -5.32
CA CYS A 5 4.76 -11.89 -5.15
C CYS A 5 4.14 -12.56 -3.92
N GLU A 6 4.42 -13.85 -3.73
CA GLU A 6 3.99 -14.60 -2.55
C GLU A 6 4.61 -14.07 -1.26
N ALA A 7 5.91 -13.79 -1.27
CA ALA A 7 6.61 -13.18 -0.14
C ALA A 7 5.99 -11.82 0.24
N ASN A 8 5.78 -10.95 -0.75
CA ASN A 8 5.16 -9.64 -0.55
C ASN A 8 3.71 -9.74 -0.07
N GLY A 9 2.92 -10.66 -0.62
CA GLY A 9 1.54 -10.90 -0.20
C GLY A 9 1.43 -11.41 1.23
N THR A 10 2.32 -12.32 1.62
CA THR A 10 2.42 -12.86 2.98
C THR A 10 2.87 -11.79 3.97
N PHE A 11 3.92 -11.03 3.64
CA PHE A 11 4.37 -9.90 4.43
C PHE A 11 3.26 -8.86 4.62
N ALA A 12 2.54 -8.53 3.53
CA ALA A 12 1.44 -7.59 3.58
C ALA A 12 0.35 -8.00 4.57
N LEU A 13 -0.09 -9.26 4.53
CA LEU A 13 -1.13 -9.76 5.42
C LEU A 13 -0.69 -9.80 6.88
N ARG A 14 0.57 -10.19 7.14
CA ARG A 14 1.14 -10.19 8.49
C ARG A 14 1.22 -8.76 9.05
N LEU A 15 1.69 -7.81 8.24
CA LEU A 15 1.76 -6.41 8.63
C LEU A 15 0.37 -5.81 8.83
N PHE A 16 -0.57 -6.08 7.93
CA PHE A 16 -1.97 -5.65 8.07
C PHE A 16 -2.56 -6.09 9.42
N LYS A 17 -2.40 -7.36 9.79
CA LYS A 17 -2.87 -7.87 11.09
C LYS A 17 -2.23 -7.14 12.27
N ALA A 18 -0.90 -6.94 12.24
CA ALA A 18 -0.19 -6.21 13.29
C ALA A 18 -0.65 -4.75 13.42
N LEU A 19 -0.92 -4.06 12.30
CA LEU A 19 -1.41 -2.68 12.31
C LEU A 19 -2.86 -2.57 12.80
N CYS A 20 -3.72 -3.56 12.47
CA CYS A 20 -5.10 -3.62 12.96
C CYS A 20 -5.17 -3.89 14.47
N GLU A 21 -4.26 -4.70 15.03
CA GLU A 21 -4.20 -4.98 16.46
C GLU A 21 -3.86 -3.72 17.29
N ASP A 22 -2.98 -2.87 16.78
CA ASP A 22 -2.58 -1.62 17.45
C ASP A 22 -3.72 -0.59 17.46
N HIS A 23 -4.53 -0.54 16.39
CA HIS A 23 -5.58 0.47 16.21
C HIS A 23 -6.88 -0.12 15.63
N PRO A 24 -7.68 -0.87 16.41
CA PRO A 24 -8.83 -1.65 15.92
C PRO A 24 -10.00 -0.82 15.37
N SER A 25 -9.97 0.51 15.55
CA SER A 25 -11.02 1.43 15.11
C SER A 25 -10.51 2.53 14.18
N ARG A 26 -9.31 2.38 13.60
CA ARG A 26 -8.76 3.35 12.65
C ARG A 26 -8.67 2.74 11.27
N ASN A 27 -8.80 3.60 10.26
CA ASN A 27 -8.45 3.20 8.90
C ASN A 27 -7.00 2.73 8.90
N VAL A 28 -6.73 1.61 8.25
CA VAL A 28 -5.37 1.16 7.98
C VAL A 28 -5.15 1.33 6.51
N ILE A 29 -4.15 2.08 6.06
CA ILE A 29 -3.64 2.04 4.68
C ILE A 29 -2.13 1.95 4.62
N PHE A 30 -1.58 1.04 3.83
CA PHE A 30 -0.13 1.00 3.57
C PHE A 30 0.19 0.36 2.21
N SER A 31 1.42 0.55 1.73
CA SER A 31 1.93 -0.07 0.50
C SER A 31 2.96 -1.16 0.80
N PRO A 32 2.60 -2.44 0.68
CA PRO A 32 3.51 -3.54 1.02
C PRO A 32 4.69 -3.63 0.07
N VAL A 33 4.49 -3.41 -1.24
CA VAL A 33 5.59 -3.37 -2.22
C VAL A 33 6.61 -2.31 -1.86
N SER A 34 6.16 -1.11 -1.48
CA SER A 34 7.06 -0.02 -1.17
C SER A 34 7.83 -0.32 0.13
N LEU A 35 7.13 -0.77 1.19
CA LEU A 35 7.74 -1.16 2.46
C LEU A 35 8.73 -2.33 2.31
N SER A 36 8.34 -3.38 1.60
CA SER A 36 9.20 -4.53 1.33
C SER A 36 10.43 -4.15 0.53
N SER A 37 10.31 -3.25 -0.45
CA SER A 37 11.47 -2.74 -1.19
C SER A 37 12.45 -1.98 -0.27
N VAL A 38 11.94 -1.19 0.69
CA VAL A 38 12.78 -0.47 1.65
C VAL A 38 13.46 -1.43 2.63
N LEU A 39 12.74 -2.43 3.14
CA LEU A 39 13.35 -3.45 4.00
C LEU A 39 14.34 -4.34 3.23
N ALA A 40 14.09 -4.59 1.96
CA ALA A 40 15.01 -5.33 1.10
C ALA A 40 16.26 -4.49 0.73
N MET A 41 16.18 -3.15 0.72
CA MET A 41 17.38 -2.29 0.73
C MET A 41 18.18 -2.44 2.02
N VAL A 42 17.50 -2.59 3.17
CA VAL A 42 18.17 -2.85 4.44
C VAL A 42 18.91 -4.19 4.39
N LEU A 43 18.31 -5.21 3.79
CA LEU A 43 18.93 -6.53 3.60
C LEU A 43 20.21 -6.52 2.77
N LEU A 44 20.38 -5.60 1.80
CA LEU A 44 21.63 -5.49 1.05
C LEU A 44 22.83 -5.28 1.99
N GLY A 45 22.61 -4.55 3.07
CA GLY A 45 23.63 -4.12 4.00
C GLY A 45 23.64 -4.86 5.34
N ALA A 46 22.57 -5.58 5.66
CA ALA A 46 22.47 -6.36 6.88
C ALA A 46 23.25 -7.69 6.77
N LYS A 47 23.77 -8.17 7.90
CA LYS A 47 24.38 -9.51 8.04
C LYS A 47 23.88 -10.19 9.31
N GLY A 48 24.30 -11.43 9.53
CA GLY A 48 23.97 -12.23 10.72
C GLY A 48 22.47 -12.28 11.04
N ASP A 49 22.15 -12.18 12.33
CA ASP A 49 20.77 -12.23 12.83
C ASP A 49 19.92 -11.05 12.34
N THR A 50 20.54 -9.89 12.12
CA THR A 50 19.84 -8.72 11.54
C THR A 50 19.30 -9.04 10.15
N ALA A 51 20.12 -9.66 9.29
CA ALA A 51 19.68 -10.11 7.97
C ALA A 51 18.62 -11.21 8.06
N ALA A 52 18.83 -12.20 8.94
CA ALA A 52 17.90 -13.31 9.11
C ALA A 52 16.49 -12.82 9.53
N GLN A 53 16.41 -11.91 10.49
CA GLN A 53 15.13 -11.35 10.95
C GLN A 53 14.40 -10.57 9.87
N VAL A 54 15.10 -9.70 9.13
CA VAL A 54 14.47 -8.91 8.06
C VAL A 54 14.01 -9.81 6.92
N ALA A 55 14.80 -10.81 6.53
CA ALA A 55 14.42 -11.78 5.49
C ALA A 55 13.20 -12.61 5.89
N GLN A 56 13.16 -13.08 7.14
CA GLN A 56 12.04 -13.84 7.69
C GLN A 56 10.74 -13.03 7.76
N VAL A 57 10.82 -11.74 8.12
CA VAL A 57 9.63 -10.87 8.14
C VAL A 57 9.11 -10.61 6.73
N LEU A 58 10.00 -10.42 5.76
CA LEU A 58 9.63 -10.29 4.35
C LEU A 58 9.21 -11.62 3.71
N SER A 59 9.36 -12.74 4.41
CA SER A 59 9.10 -14.10 3.86
C SER A 59 9.92 -14.38 2.60
N LEU A 60 11.13 -13.83 2.51
CA LEU A 60 12.02 -13.98 1.36
C LEU A 60 12.89 -15.21 1.50
N ASN A 61 13.03 -15.97 0.41
CA ASN A 61 14.05 -17.01 0.32
C ASN A 61 15.40 -16.38 -0.05
N THR A 62 16.35 -16.41 0.88
CA THR A 62 17.69 -15.84 0.72
C THR A 62 18.59 -16.63 -0.26
N GLU A 63 18.17 -17.80 -0.71
CA GLU A 63 18.86 -18.58 -1.75
C GLU A 63 18.59 -18.06 -3.17
N THR A 64 17.60 -17.18 -3.33
CA THR A 64 17.20 -16.61 -4.63
C THR A 64 17.67 -15.16 -4.78
N ASP A 65 17.91 -14.70 -6.01
CA ASP A 65 18.23 -13.29 -6.28
C ASP A 65 16.96 -12.42 -6.29
N PHE A 66 16.38 -12.23 -5.11
CA PHE A 66 15.18 -11.42 -4.94
C PHE A 66 15.43 -9.93 -5.20
N HIS A 67 16.68 -9.46 -5.14
CA HIS A 67 17.03 -8.07 -5.44
C HIS A 67 16.80 -7.74 -6.92
N GLN A 68 17.14 -8.67 -7.81
CA GLN A 68 16.84 -8.53 -9.23
C GLN A 68 15.32 -8.59 -9.50
N ASP A 69 14.59 -9.45 -8.79
CA ASP A 69 13.12 -9.48 -8.88
C ASP A 69 12.49 -8.13 -8.44
N PHE A 70 13.00 -7.50 -7.37
CA PHE A 70 12.56 -6.15 -6.96
C PHE A 70 12.88 -5.09 -8.02
N GLN A 71 14.05 -5.18 -8.65
CA GLN A 71 14.44 -4.26 -9.72
C GLN A 71 13.45 -4.31 -10.89
N GLN A 72 13.10 -5.51 -11.34
CA GLN A 72 12.13 -5.70 -12.42
C GLN A 72 10.75 -5.17 -12.03
N LEU A 73 10.29 -5.55 -10.83
CA LEU A 73 9.01 -5.08 -10.31
C LEU A 73 8.97 -3.54 -10.24
N LEU A 74 9.94 -2.89 -9.60
CA LEU A 74 9.97 -1.44 -9.47
C LEU A 74 10.09 -0.73 -10.82
N ALA A 75 10.81 -1.30 -11.79
CA ALA A 75 10.88 -0.77 -13.15
C ALA A 75 9.52 -0.81 -13.85
N GLU A 76 8.74 -1.89 -13.67
CA GLU A 76 7.37 -1.97 -14.19
C GLU A 76 6.43 -0.98 -13.52
N LEU A 77 6.52 -0.84 -12.20
CA LEU A 77 5.64 0.03 -11.43
C LEU A 77 5.85 1.52 -11.72
N ASN A 78 7.10 1.92 -11.98
CA ASN A 78 7.51 3.29 -12.22
C ASN A 78 7.56 3.66 -13.72
N LYS A 79 6.96 2.86 -14.61
CA LYS A 79 6.88 3.20 -16.04
C LYS A 79 6.20 4.57 -16.24
N PRO A 80 6.81 5.48 -17.01
CA PRO A 80 6.29 6.84 -17.19
C PRO A 80 4.99 6.89 -17.99
N ASP A 81 4.75 5.93 -18.88
CA ASP A 81 3.61 5.90 -19.81
C ASP A 81 2.34 5.24 -19.22
N THR A 82 2.23 5.19 -17.90
CA THR A 82 1.10 4.55 -17.21
C THR A 82 -0.10 5.47 -17.13
N GLN A 83 -1.31 4.91 -17.19
CA GLN A 83 -2.59 5.65 -17.09
C GLN A 83 -2.98 5.94 -15.62
N TYR A 84 -2.07 5.73 -14.67
CA TYR A 84 -2.28 5.95 -13.24
C TYR A 84 -1.17 6.82 -12.66
N LEU A 85 -1.49 7.60 -11.62
CA LEU A 85 -0.51 8.39 -10.88
C LEU A 85 -0.06 7.62 -9.64
N LEU A 86 1.10 6.96 -9.76
CA LEU A 86 1.81 6.36 -8.63
C LEU A 86 3.10 7.15 -8.38
N ARG A 87 3.30 7.59 -7.14
CA ARG A 87 4.56 8.20 -6.69
C ARG A 87 5.05 7.44 -5.48
N MET A 88 6.23 6.83 -5.61
CA MET A 88 6.95 6.18 -4.52
C MET A 88 8.21 6.98 -4.22
N ALA A 89 8.37 7.40 -2.97
CA ALA A 89 9.54 8.11 -2.48
C ALA A 89 10.21 7.27 -1.39
N ASN A 90 11.20 6.49 -1.82
CA ASN A 90 11.94 5.55 -0.98
C ASN A 90 13.39 6.04 -0.89
N ARG A 91 13.91 6.24 0.32
CA ARG A 91 15.29 6.70 0.50
C ARG A 91 15.86 6.26 1.84
N VAL A 92 17.17 6.05 1.84
CA VAL A 92 17.98 5.83 3.03
C VAL A 92 18.74 7.12 3.33
N PHE A 93 18.64 7.61 4.56
CA PHE A 93 19.46 8.73 5.04
C PHE A 93 20.39 8.25 6.13
N GLY A 94 21.69 8.49 5.93
CA GLY A 94 22.73 8.15 6.89
C GLY A 94 23.26 9.39 7.60
N GLU A 95 23.74 9.22 8.81
CA GLU A 95 24.52 10.24 9.50
C GLU A 95 25.83 10.52 8.74
N LYS A 96 26.16 11.79 8.56
CA LYS A 96 27.31 12.27 7.79
C LYS A 96 28.65 11.78 8.33
N THR A 97 28.75 11.58 9.64
CA THR A 97 29.97 11.03 10.28
C THR A 97 30.18 9.54 10.02
N CYS A 98 29.17 8.81 9.53
CA CYS A 98 29.31 7.40 9.16
C CYS A 98 29.87 7.26 7.74
N GLU A 99 30.83 6.35 7.58
CA GLU A 99 31.30 5.93 6.25
C GLU A 99 30.33 4.90 5.67
N PHE A 100 29.94 5.03 4.40
CA PHE A 100 29.08 4.07 3.72
C PHE A 100 29.78 3.49 2.49
N LEU A 101 29.75 2.17 2.36
CA LEU A 101 30.40 1.44 1.27
C LEU A 101 29.82 1.85 -0.09
N SER A 102 30.69 2.08 -1.08
CA SER A 102 30.26 2.42 -2.44
C SER A 102 29.42 1.31 -3.06
N THR A 103 29.79 0.04 -2.81
CA THR A 103 29.06 -1.15 -3.27
C THR A 103 27.63 -1.18 -2.76
N PHE A 104 27.39 -0.74 -1.52
CA PHE A 104 26.04 -0.60 -0.96
C PHE A 104 25.25 0.50 -1.67
N LYS A 105 25.83 1.69 -1.84
CA LYS A 105 25.20 2.82 -2.55
C LYS A 105 24.83 2.46 -3.99
N GLU A 106 25.74 1.82 -4.71
CA GLU A 106 25.55 1.34 -6.08
C GLU A 106 24.45 0.28 -6.17
N SER A 107 24.40 -0.65 -5.20
CA SER A 107 23.36 -1.69 -5.16
C SER A 107 21.97 -1.10 -4.87
N CYS A 108 21.86 -0.14 -3.95
CA CYS A 108 20.61 0.59 -3.70
C CYS A 108 20.09 1.29 -4.96
N LEU A 109 20.99 1.98 -5.68
CA LEU A 109 20.63 2.67 -6.91
C LEU A 109 20.22 1.68 -8.01
N ARG A 110 21.01 0.61 -8.19
CA ARG A 110 20.79 -0.42 -9.22
C ARG A 110 19.46 -1.14 -9.03
N PHE A 111 19.19 -1.66 -7.84
CA PHE A 111 18.06 -2.55 -7.60
C PHE A 111 16.77 -1.82 -7.21
N TYR A 112 16.88 -0.64 -6.60
CA TYR A 112 15.71 0.03 -6.00
C TYR A 112 15.49 1.47 -6.49
N CYS A 113 16.34 1.96 -7.40
CA CYS A 113 16.31 3.35 -7.86
C CYS A 113 16.33 4.36 -6.69
N ALA A 114 16.98 3.97 -5.59
CA ALA A 114 17.01 4.72 -4.35
C ALA A 114 18.46 5.10 -4.02
N GLU A 115 18.65 6.35 -3.65
CA GLU A 115 19.95 6.88 -3.24
C GLU A 115 20.11 6.76 -1.72
N LEU A 116 21.35 6.67 -1.27
CA LEU A 116 21.69 7.00 0.12
C LEU A 116 22.20 8.44 0.17
N GLU A 117 21.56 9.25 1.02
CA GLU A 117 21.97 10.63 1.27
C GLU A 117 22.53 10.75 2.68
N GLN A 118 23.62 11.49 2.84
CA GLN A 118 24.25 11.71 4.14
C GLN A 118 23.89 13.09 4.68
N LEU A 119 23.31 13.14 5.88
CA LEU A 119 22.87 14.36 6.56
C LEU A 119 23.52 14.47 7.94
N SER A 120 23.66 15.69 8.47
CA SER A 120 24.23 15.91 9.81
C SER A 120 23.11 15.88 10.85
N PHE A 121 22.74 14.70 11.34
CA PHE A 121 21.81 14.57 12.45
C PHE A 121 22.46 14.97 13.77
N ALA A 122 23.72 14.58 14.00
CA ALA A 122 24.46 14.86 15.23
C ALA A 122 24.56 16.36 15.55
N GLU A 123 24.81 17.20 14.54
CA GLU A 123 24.96 18.65 14.73
C GLU A 123 23.72 19.44 14.30
N ALA A 124 22.91 18.91 13.38
CA ALA A 124 21.84 19.63 12.71
C ALA A 124 20.59 18.77 12.43
N ALA A 125 20.10 18.07 13.47
CA ALA A 125 18.91 17.20 13.37
C ALA A 125 17.68 17.90 12.76
N GLU A 126 17.25 19.07 13.28
CA GLU A 126 16.06 19.76 12.77
C GLU A 126 16.21 20.25 11.32
N PRO A 127 17.33 20.88 10.90
CA PRO A 127 17.59 21.15 9.50
C PRO A 127 17.54 19.89 8.62
N SER A 128 18.15 18.79 9.07
CA SER A 128 18.13 17.50 8.35
C SER A 128 16.70 16.96 8.22
N ARG A 129 15.87 17.06 9.27
CA ARG A 129 14.45 16.66 9.23
C ARG A 129 13.68 17.45 8.17
N LYS A 130 13.87 18.77 8.12
CA LYS A 130 13.23 19.64 7.14
C LYS A 130 13.67 19.31 5.71
N GLN A 131 14.95 19.00 5.51
CA GLN A 131 15.47 18.56 4.21
C GLN A 131 14.82 17.25 3.76
N ILE A 132 14.68 16.27 4.65
CA ILE A 132 13.98 15.01 4.37
C ILE A 132 12.52 15.28 3.96
N ASN A 133 11.78 16.07 4.74
CA ASN A 133 10.38 16.41 4.42
C ASN A 133 10.24 17.18 3.11
N ALA A 134 11.15 18.12 2.82
CA ALA A 134 11.16 18.85 1.56
C ALA A 134 11.42 17.93 0.36
N TRP A 135 12.34 16.97 0.50
CA TRP A 135 12.59 15.96 -0.52
C TRP A 135 11.37 15.07 -0.78
N ILE A 136 10.71 14.60 0.29
CA ILE A 136 9.48 13.78 0.19
C ILE A 136 8.37 14.57 -0.49
N SER A 137 8.13 15.80 -0.04
CA SER A 137 7.12 16.69 -0.62
C SER A 137 7.38 16.89 -2.12
N LYS A 138 8.63 17.16 -2.52
CA LYS A 138 9.00 17.26 -3.94
C LYS A 138 8.74 15.97 -4.72
N LYS A 139 9.15 14.81 -4.19
CA LYS A 139 8.98 13.51 -4.86
C LYS A 139 7.53 13.05 -4.94
N THR A 140 6.68 13.55 -4.06
CA THR A 140 5.23 13.27 -4.03
C THR A 140 4.40 14.41 -4.59
N GLU A 141 5.01 15.37 -5.30
CA GLU A 141 4.32 16.51 -5.92
C GLU A 141 3.46 17.33 -4.92
N GLY A 142 3.95 17.47 -3.69
CA GLY A 142 3.30 18.18 -2.59
C GLY A 142 2.19 17.41 -1.90
N LYS A 143 1.90 16.16 -2.31
CA LYS A 143 0.82 15.34 -1.72
C LYS A 143 1.17 14.82 -0.33
N ILE A 144 2.46 14.69 -0.02
CA ILE A 144 2.96 14.33 1.30
C ILE A 144 3.93 15.43 1.77
N PRO A 145 3.43 16.53 2.37
CA PRO A 145 4.26 17.67 2.75
C PRO A 145 5.16 17.39 3.96
N GLU A 146 4.70 16.53 4.87
CA GLU A 146 5.42 16.15 6.08
C GLU A 146 5.23 14.66 6.35
N LEU A 147 6.36 13.95 6.49
CA LEU A 147 6.43 12.54 6.91
C LEU A 147 7.01 12.44 8.33
N LEU A 148 8.12 13.14 8.57
CA LEU A 148 8.84 13.13 9.85
C LEU A 148 8.34 14.27 10.73
N PRO A 149 7.57 14.00 11.80
CA PRO A 149 7.09 15.05 12.70
C PRO A 149 8.25 15.66 13.51
N PRO A 150 8.07 16.83 14.13
CA PRO A 150 9.07 17.40 15.04
C PRO A 150 9.54 16.39 16.09
N ASN A 151 10.82 16.42 16.44
CA ASN A 151 11.45 15.50 17.40
C ASN A 151 11.46 14.00 16.99
N SER A 152 11.13 13.66 15.74
CA SER A 152 11.24 12.27 15.24
C SER A 152 12.67 11.82 14.99
N ILE A 153 13.61 12.76 14.89
CA ILE A 153 15.05 12.50 14.78
C ILE A 153 15.80 13.44 15.73
N ASN A 154 16.98 13.03 16.16
CA ASN A 154 17.79 13.72 17.17
C ASN A 154 19.29 13.54 16.90
N ALA A 155 20.14 14.06 17.80
CA ALA A 155 21.60 14.00 17.65
C ALA A 155 22.18 12.57 17.69
N GLU A 156 21.44 11.59 18.20
CA GLU A 156 21.86 10.19 18.27
C GLU A 156 21.45 9.40 17.02
N THR A 157 20.65 10.00 16.13
CA THR A 157 20.15 9.35 14.91
C THR A 157 21.30 9.00 13.97
N LYS A 158 21.39 7.73 13.54
CA LYS A 158 22.42 7.22 12.64
C LYS A 158 21.89 6.83 11.27
N LEU A 159 20.73 6.20 11.22
CA LEU A 159 20.12 5.74 9.98
C LEU A 159 18.61 5.99 10.02
N VAL A 160 18.10 6.65 8.97
CA VAL A 160 16.69 6.95 8.79
C VAL A 160 16.22 6.35 7.47
N LEU A 161 15.16 5.54 7.53
CA LEU A 161 14.46 5.05 6.36
C LEU A 161 13.16 5.82 6.21
N VAL A 162 12.89 6.26 4.98
CA VAL A 162 11.60 6.86 4.64
C VAL A 162 10.95 6.10 3.51
N ASN A 163 9.66 5.86 3.67
CA ASN A 163 8.79 5.34 2.63
C ASN A 163 7.56 6.24 2.54
N ALA A 164 7.32 6.82 1.37
CA ALA A 164 6.12 7.59 1.14
C ALA A 164 5.50 7.20 -0.20
N VAL A 165 4.20 6.90 -0.19
CA VAL A 165 3.46 6.47 -1.38
C VAL A 165 2.21 7.30 -1.54
N TYR A 166 2.05 7.88 -2.73
CA TYR A 166 0.81 8.51 -3.16
C TYR A 166 0.26 7.77 -4.38
N PHE A 167 -1.01 7.38 -4.31
CA PHE A 167 -1.71 6.75 -5.42
C PHE A 167 -3.00 7.49 -5.76
N ARG A 168 -3.17 7.78 -7.04
CA ARG A 168 -4.43 8.17 -7.66
C ARG A 168 -4.55 7.49 -9.01
N GLY A 169 -5.50 6.58 -9.14
CA GLY A 169 -5.80 5.91 -10.40
C GLY A 169 -7.03 6.52 -11.04
N ARG A 170 -7.09 6.48 -12.37
CA ARG A 170 -8.27 6.79 -13.16
C ARG A 170 -9.01 5.49 -13.48
N TRP A 171 -10.32 5.43 -13.28
CA TRP A 171 -11.09 4.21 -13.58
C TRP A 171 -11.05 3.85 -15.07
N SER A 172 -11.20 2.55 -15.37
CA SER A 172 -11.50 2.13 -16.74
C SER A 172 -12.93 2.53 -17.12
N GLU A 173 -13.86 2.35 -16.17
CA GLU A 173 -15.27 2.76 -16.27
C GLU A 173 -15.56 3.76 -15.14
N GLU A 174 -15.71 5.04 -15.51
CA GLU A 174 -15.84 6.14 -14.56
C GLU A 174 -17.22 6.20 -13.90
N PHE A 175 -17.26 6.80 -12.71
CA PHE A 175 -18.52 7.14 -12.07
C PHE A 175 -18.96 8.51 -12.58
N ASP A 176 -20.22 8.64 -12.98
CA ASP A 176 -20.77 9.96 -13.34
C ASP A 176 -21.09 10.75 -12.06
N LYS A 177 -20.46 11.93 -11.94
CA LYS A 177 -20.58 12.85 -10.81
C LYS A 177 -22.03 13.23 -10.51
N ALA A 178 -22.92 13.20 -11.50
CA ALA A 178 -24.35 13.47 -11.33
C ALA A 178 -25.07 12.40 -10.48
N TYR A 179 -24.53 11.18 -10.40
CA TYR A 179 -25.08 10.10 -9.58
C TYR A 179 -24.43 10.00 -8.19
N THR A 180 -23.37 10.75 -7.90
CA THR A 180 -22.81 10.82 -6.55
C THR A 180 -23.79 11.51 -5.60
N LYS A 181 -24.21 10.82 -4.54
CA LYS A 181 -25.17 11.34 -3.55
C LYS A 181 -24.70 11.06 -2.12
N GLU A 182 -25.08 11.93 -1.19
CA GLU A 182 -24.90 11.68 0.23
C GLU A 182 -25.74 10.46 0.66
N MET A 183 -25.09 9.44 1.20
CA MET A 183 -25.70 8.22 1.71
C MET A 183 -25.13 7.84 3.08
N PRO A 184 -25.90 7.17 3.96
CA PRO A 184 -25.39 6.74 5.25
C PRO A 184 -24.33 5.63 5.07
N PHE A 185 -23.17 5.80 5.69
CA PHE A 185 -22.17 4.78 5.90
C PHE A 185 -22.23 4.28 7.34
N ARG A 186 -22.55 3.01 7.53
CA ARG A 186 -22.69 2.32 8.82
C ARG A 186 -21.30 1.92 9.33
N ILE A 187 -20.74 2.71 10.25
CA ILE A 187 -19.41 2.42 10.81
C ILE A 187 -19.47 1.20 11.74
N ASN A 188 -20.55 1.10 12.52
CA ASN A 188 -20.86 -0.03 13.39
C ASN A 188 -22.38 -0.11 13.60
N GLN A 189 -22.85 -1.03 14.45
CA GLN A 189 -24.29 -1.24 14.72
C GLN A 189 -25.02 0.00 15.28
N LYS A 190 -24.30 0.99 15.82
CA LYS A 190 -24.86 2.17 16.50
C LYS A 190 -24.54 3.50 15.80
N GLU A 191 -23.47 3.55 15.03
CA GLU A 191 -22.97 4.78 14.41
C GLU A 191 -22.99 4.69 12.89
N GLN A 192 -23.59 5.71 12.28
CA GLN A 192 -23.54 5.94 10.84
C GLN A 192 -23.19 7.39 10.55
N ARG A 193 -22.55 7.66 9.42
CA ARG A 193 -22.21 9.01 8.96
C ARG A 193 -22.58 9.18 7.49
N PRO A 194 -23.06 10.37 7.08
CA PRO A 194 -23.27 10.64 5.66
C PRO A 194 -21.91 10.67 4.95
N VAL A 195 -21.84 10.05 3.77
CA VAL A 195 -20.68 10.07 2.87
C VAL A 195 -21.14 10.30 1.43
N PRO A 196 -20.33 10.97 0.59
CA PRO A 196 -20.55 11.00 -0.84
C PRO A 196 -20.37 9.59 -1.41
N MET A 197 -21.47 8.96 -1.81
CA MET A 197 -21.52 7.63 -2.38
C MET A 197 -21.62 7.73 -3.90
N MET A 198 -20.59 7.26 -4.59
CA MET A 198 -20.56 7.19 -6.06
C MET A 198 -21.38 5.99 -6.50
N PHE A 199 -22.01 6.08 -7.68
CA PHE A 199 -22.87 5.04 -8.22
C PHE A 199 -22.60 4.80 -9.72
N GLN A 200 -22.57 3.53 -10.12
CA GLN A 200 -22.68 3.14 -11.51
C GLN A 200 -23.28 1.74 -11.63
N ASP A 201 -23.83 1.42 -12.81
CA ASP A 201 -24.41 0.13 -13.13
C ASP A 201 -23.82 -0.38 -14.45
N ARG A 202 -22.88 -1.33 -14.34
CA ARG A 202 -22.05 -1.84 -15.44
C ARG A 202 -21.64 -3.29 -15.20
N GLU A 203 -21.06 -3.91 -16.21
CA GLU A 203 -20.50 -5.26 -16.10
C GLU A 203 -19.14 -5.24 -15.40
N PHE A 204 -19.06 -5.88 -14.23
CA PHE A 204 -17.82 -6.07 -13.48
C PHE A 204 -17.61 -7.54 -13.14
N ARG A 205 -16.37 -7.87 -12.78
CA ARG A 205 -16.08 -9.18 -12.20
C ARG A 205 -16.49 -9.19 -10.73
N LEU A 206 -17.35 -10.13 -10.38
CA LEU A 206 -17.90 -10.32 -9.05
C LEU A 206 -17.77 -11.79 -8.64
N ALA A 207 -17.38 -12.02 -7.38
CA ALA A 207 -17.40 -13.34 -6.76
C ALA A 207 -18.08 -13.29 -5.40
N ARG A 208 -18.71 -14.40 -5.01
CA ARG A 208 -19.33 -14.59 -3.71
C ARG A 208 -18.54 -15.61 -2.90
N ILE A 209 -17.95 -15.18 -1.79
CA ILE A 209 -17.14 -16.03 -0.92
C ILE A 209 -18.00 -16.57 0.21
N LYS A 210 -18.50 -17.80 0.03
CA LYS A 210 -19.43 -18.44 0.98
C LYS A 210 -18.80 -18.65 2.37
N GLU A 211 -17.52 -18.97 2.43
CA GLU A 211 -16.81 -19.27 3.68
C GLU A 211 -16.86 -18.12 4.70
N VAL A 212 -16.70 -16.89 4.21
CA VAL A 212 -16.70 -15.68 5.05
C VAL A 212 -17.91 -14.79 4.83
N GLN A 213 -18.90 -15.25 4.03
CA GLN A 213 -20.11 -14.50 3.70
C GLN A 213 -19.79 -13.07 3.22
N ALA A 214 -18.97 -12.98 2.18
CA ALA A 214 -18.50 -11.71 1.61
C ALA A 214 -18.58 -11.71 0.08
N GLN A 215 -18.63 -10.53 -0.52
CA GLN A 215 -18.50 -10.31 -1.95
C GLN A 215 -17.09 -9.79 -2.28
N VAL A 216 -16.57 -10.15 -3.45
CA VAL A 216 -15.34 -9.60 -4.02
C VAL A 216 -15.71 -8.95 -5.35
N LEU A 217 -15.55 -7.64 -5.46
CA LEU A 217 -15.75 -6.88 -6.68
C LEU A 217 -14.41 -6.41 -7.24
N GLU A 218 -14.17 -6.59 -8.55
CA GLU A 218 -12.99 -6.06 -9.25
C GLU A 218 -13.38 -4.84 -10.09
N LEU A 219 -12.79 -3.69 -9.76
CA LEU A 219 -12.93 -2.41 -10.46
C LEU A 219 -11.61 -2.07 -11.17
N PRO A 220 -11.51 -2.25 -12.50
CA PRO A 220 -10.29 -1.96 -13.24
C PRO A 220 -10.02 -0.45 -13.33
N TYR A 221 -8.76 -0.07 -13.23
CA TYR A 221 -8.28 1.25 -13.62
C TYR A 221 -8.00 1.29 -15.13
N ALA A 222 -7.85 2.50 -15.69
CA ALA A 222 -7.54 2.70 -17.09
C ALA A 222 -6.26 1.95 -17.48
N GLY A 223 -6.30 1.34 -18.67
CA GLY A 223 -5.25 0.44 -19.16
C GLY A 223 -5.31 -0.98 -18.59
N GLU A 224 -6.19 -1.26 -17.62
CA GLU A 224 -6.35 -2.57 -16.95
C GLU A 224 -5.08 -3.16 -16.29
N GLU A 225 -3.97 -2.40 -16.25
CA GLU A 225 -2.74 -2.80 -15.56
C GLU A 225 -2.95 -2.92 -14.04
N LEU A 226 -3.90 -2.14 -13.53
CA LEU A 226 -4.29 -2.10 -12.13
C LEU A 226 -5.78 -2.38 -11.97
N SER A 227 -6.14 -2.96 -10.83
CA SER A 227 -7.53 -3.06 -10.41
C SER A 227 -7.67 -2.86 -8.91
N MET A 228 -8.75 -2.20 -8.49
CA MET A 228 -9.19 -2.20 -7.11
C MET A 228 -10.08 -3.42 -6.88
N LEU A 229 -9.71 -4.25 -5.91
CA LEU A 229 -10.55 -5.32 -5.40
C LEU A 229 -11.23 -4.82 -4.13
N VAL A 230 -12.55 -4.94 -4.05
CA VAL A 230 -13.34 -4.59 -2.87
C VAL A 230 -13.89 -5.88 -2.26
N LEU A 231 -13.44 -6.20 -1.05
CA LEU A 231 -13.93 -7.30 -0.23
C LEU A 231 -14.94 -6.74 0.77
N LEU A 232 -16.22 -6.97 0.48
CA LEU A 232 -17.35 -6.45 1.24
C LEU A 232 -18.06 -7.59 1.97
N PRO A 233 -17.99 -7.67 3.31
CA PRO A 233 -18.81 -8.61 4.08
C PRO A 233 -20.31 -8.39 3.84
N ASP A 234 -21.14 -9.37 4.18
CA ASP A 234 -22.58 -9.13 4.30
C ASP A 234 -22.91 -8.23 5.49
N ASP A 235 -24.05 -7.55 5.44
CA ASP A 235 -24.57 -6.64 6.46
C ASP A 235 -24.49 -7.13 7.91
N HIS A 236 -24.62 -8.44 8.13
CA HIS A 236 -24.62 -9.06 9.46
C HIS A 236 -23.28 -9.65 9.87
N VAL A 237 -22.27 -9.57 8.99
CA VAL A 237 -20.96 -10.18 9.15
C VAL A 237 -19.95 -9.09 9.50
N PRO A 238 -19.31 -9.16 10.68
CA PRO A 238 -18.28 -8.19 11.00
C PRO A 238 -17.07 -8.36 10.08
N LEU A 239 -16.44 -7.25 9.69
CA LEU A 239 -15.22 -7.24 8.87
C LEU A 239 -14.11 -8.14 9.43
N SER A 240 -14.01 -8.20 10.76
CA SER A 240 -13.04 -9.05 11.47
C SER A 240 -13.19 -10.55 11.19
N SER A 241 -14.37 -11.01 10.73
CA SER A 241 -14.56 -12.38 10.24
C SER A 241 -13.74 -12.63 8.98
N VAL A 242 -13.75 -11.68 8.04
CA VAL A 242 -12.95 -11.75 6.81
C VAL A 242 -11.47 -11.63 7.14
N GLU A 243 -11.07 -10.67 7.98
CA GLU A 243 -9.67 -10.41 8.35
C GLU A 243 -8.99 -11.63 8.99
N LYS A 244 -9.68 -12.34 9.89
CA LYS A 244 -9.16 -13.54 10.56
C LYS A 244 -8.88 -14.67 9.58
N HIS A 245 -9.76 -14.87 8.61
CA HIS A 245 -9.65 -15.93 7.63
C HIS A 245 -8.77 -15.56 6.44
N LEU A 246 -8.45 -14.28 6.24
CA LEU A 246 -7.66 -13.82 5.12
C LEU A 246 -6.20 -14.29 5.27
N THR A 247 -5.80 -15.19 4.38
CA THR A 247 -4.42 -15.64 4.12
C THR A 247 -4.06 -15.35 2.68
N TRP A 248 -2.78 -15.48 2.30
CA TRP A 248 -2.36 -15.18 0.93
C TRP A 248 -2.97 -16.15 -0.07
N GLU A 249 -3.04 -17.43 0.29
CA GLU A 249 -3.64 -18.50 -0.51
C GLU A 249 -5.13 -18.25 -0.72
N LYS A 250 -5.83 -17.84 0.34
CA LYS A 250 -7.25 -17.47 0.25
C LYS A 250 -7.47 -16.21 -0.56
N PHE A 251 -6.63 -15.19 -0.37
CA PHE A 251 -6.68 -13.97 -1.17
C PHE A 251 -6.55 -14.29 -2.66
N LEU A 252 -5.58 -15.12 -3.05
CA LEU A 252 -5.43 -15.58 -4.42
C LEU A 252 -6.68 -16.35 -4.87
N ALA A 253 -7.11 -17.37 -4.12
CA ALA A 253 -8.29 -18.16 -4.47
C ALA A 253 -9.56 -17.32 -4.66
N TRP A 254 -9.76 -16.29 -3.84
CA TRP A 254 -10.94 -15.42 -3.89
C TRP A 254 -10.90 -14.39 -5.02
N THR A 255 -9.71 -14.07 -5.55
CA THR A 255 -9.50 -12.96 -6.48
C THR A 255 -8.93 -13.39 -7.83
N GLN A 256 -8.75 -14.69 -8.04
CA GLN A 256 -8.37 -15.27 -9.33
C GLN A 256 -9.45 -14.97 -10.39
N PRO A 257 -9.06 -14.58 -11.62
CA PRO A 257 -10.01 -14.28 -12.69
C PRO A 257 -11.04 -15.39 -12.93
N ASP A 258 -10.63 -16.66 -12.85
CA ASP A 258 -11.50 -17.81 -13.08
C ASP A 258 -12.54 -18.03 -11.96
N SER A 259 -12.29 -17.46 -10.78
CA SER A 259 -13.19 -17.50 -9.64
C SER A 259 -14.21 -16.35 -9.65
N MET A 260 -14.03 -15.36 -10.52
CA MET A 260 -14.88 -14.17 -10.62
C MET A 260 -15.66 -14.16 -11.93
N LYS A 261 -16.98 -13.97 -11.85
CA LYS A 261 -17.84 -13.93 -13.04
C LYS A 261 -18.07 -12.48 -13.47
N LYS A 262 -17.99 -12.22 -14.77
CA LYS A 262 -18.50 -10.98 -15.35
C LYS A 262 -20.01 -10.94 -15.17
N THR A 263 -20.52 -9.90 -14.54
CA THR A 263 -21.93 -9.76 -14.17
C THR A 263 -22.28 -8.29 -14.17
N GLN A 264 -23.50 -7.95 -14.61
CA GLN A 264 -24.05 -6.61 -14.45
C GLN A 264 -24.28 -6.34 -12.96
N VAL A 265 -23.62 -5.32 -12.40
CA VAL A 265 -23.65 -5.01 -10.98
C VAL A 265 -23.92 -3.53 -10.77
N ALA A 266 -24.90 -3.22 -9.93
CA ALA A 266 -25.09 -1.89 -9.35
C ALA A 266 -24.07 -1.67 -8.23
N VAL A 267 -23.06 -0.83 -8.50
CA VAL A 267 -21.93 -0.56 -7.61
C VAL A 267 -22.16 0.75 -6.88
N PHE A 268 -22.12 0.70 -5.55
CA PHE A 268 -22.04 1.88 -4.69
C PHE A 268 -20.70 1.86 -3.97
N LEU A 269 -19.88 2.88 -4.20
CA LEU A 269 -18.54 3.01 -3.61
C LEU A 269 -18.38 4.41 -3.02
N PRO A 270 -17.98 4.55 -1.74
CA PRO A 270 -17.78 5.87 -1.17
C PRO A 270 -16.61 6.57 -1.86
N LYS A 271 -16.75 7.87 -2.09
CA LYS A 271 -15.64 8.75 -2.43
C LYS A 271 -14.88 9.07 -1.15
N PHE A 272 -13.57 8.83 -1.14
CA PHE A 272 -12.76 9.04 0.04
C PHE A 272 -11.30 9.36 -0.29
N LYS A 273 -10.63 9.97 0.69
CA LYS A 273 -9.18 10.12 0.73
C LYS A 273 -8.70 9.52 2.05
N LEU A 274 -7.78 8.56 1.99
CA LEU A 274 -7.12 8.03 3.18
C LEU A 274 -5.67 8.46 3.20
N GLU A 275 -5.19 8.83 4.38
CA GLU A 275 -3.82 9.23 4.65
C GLU A 275 -3.43 8.68 6.01
N GLU A 276 -2.53 7.71 6.04
CA GLU A 276 -2.04 7.11 7.28
C GLU A 276 -0.51 7.13 7.32
N THR A 277 0.01 7.33 8.53
CA THR A 277 1.44 7.42 8.82
C THR A 277 1.79 6.45 9.94
N TYR A 278 2.84 5.68 9.76
CA TYR A 278 3.28 4.66 10.70
C TYR A 278 4.74 4.89 11.07
N ASN A 279 5.01 4.71 12.36
CA ASN A 279 6.36 4.49 12.84
C ASN A 279 6.64 2.98 12.81
N MET A 280 7.37 2.54 11.80
CA MET A 280 7.66 1.12 11.59
C MET A 280 8.58 0.55 12.67
N LEU A 281 9.27 1.39 13.46
CA LEU A 281 9.97 0.96 14.67
C LEU A 281 9.04 0.34 15.72
N LEU A 282 7.76 0.70 15.71
CA LEU A 282 6.77 0.14 16.64
C LEU A 282 6.16 -1.16 16.09
N ALA A 283 5.94 -1.23 14.78
CA ALA A 283 5.27 -2.36 14.14
C ALA A 283 6.20 -3.57 13.88
N LEU A 284 7.44 -3.32 13.43
CA LEU A 284 8.35 -4.39 12.99
C LEU A 284 8.89 -5.30 14.12
N PRO A 285 9.11 -4.82 15.36
CA PRO A 285 9.47 -5.71 16.48
C PRO A 285 8.43 -6.78 16.75
N GLY A 286 7.13 -6.43 16.70
CA GLY A 286 6.04 -7.40 16.84
C GLY A 286 6.01 -8.46 15.74
N LEU A 287 6.64 -8.19 14.59
CA LEU A 287 6.79 -9.12 13.48
C LEU A 287 8.09 -9.93 13.52
N GLY A 288 9.06 -9.55 14.37
CA GLY A 288 10.32 -10.27 14.58
C GLY A 288 11.59 -9.53 14.16
N VAL A 289 11.51 -8.29 13.67
CA VAL A 289 12.72 -7.47 13.43
C VAL A 289 13.05 -6.70 14.69
N VAL A 290 14.11 -7.08 15.40
CA VAL A 290 14.50 -6.46 16.67
C VAL A 290 15.94 -5.95 16.61
N GLU A 291 16.85 -6.76 16.08
CA GLU A 291 18.29 -6.51 16.12
C GLU A 291 18.67 -5.27 15.30
N ALA A 292 17.98 -5.03 14.17
CA ALA A 292 18.18 -3.86 13.31
C ALA A 292 18.07 -2.51 14.05
N PHE A 293 17.34 -2.47 15.16
CA PHE A 293 17.07 -1.25 15.93
C PHE A 293 18.03 -1.07 17.11
N GLN A 294 18.87 -2.06 17.42
CA GLN A 294 19.72 -2.07 18.60
C GLN A 294 21.18 -1.72 18.23
N PRO A 295 21.76 -0.61 18.72
CA PRO A 295 23.12 -0.19 18.35
C PRO A 295 24.22 -1.22 18.64
N ASP A 296 24.05 -2.03 19.67
CA ASP A 296 25.01 -3.03 20.13
C ASP A 296 24.91 -4.37 19.39
N ARG A 297 23.80 -4.61 18.67
CA ARG A 297 23.55 -5.88 18.00
C ARG A 297 23.26 -5.80 16.50
N ALA A 298 22.82 -4.64 16.02
CA ALA A 298 22.59 -4.40 14.60
C ALA A 298 23.87 -4.67 13.81
N ASP A 299 23.80 -5.63 12.89
CA ASP A 299 24.90 -5.95 11.99
C ASP A 299 24.60 -5.36 10.61
N PHE A 300 25.02 -4.11 10.42
CA PHE A 300 25.01 -3.41 9.13
C PHE A 300 26.41 -3.30 8.53
N SER A 301 27.27 -4.30 8.76
CA SER A 301 28.64 -4.35 8.20
C SER A 301 28.68 -4.34 6.67
N GLY A 302 27.58 -4.71 6.00
CA GLY A 302 27.41 -4.57 4.56
C GLY A 302 27.04 -3.15 4.10
N MET A 303 26.61 -2.25 4.99
CA MET A 303 26.37 -0.82 4.69
C MET A 303 27.59 0.03 5.01
N SER A 304 28.16 -0.20 6.20
CA SER A 304 29.22 0.63 6.79
C SER A 304 30.22 -0.28 7.49
N PRO A 305 31.53 -0.04 7.34
CA PRO A 305 32.54 -0.79 8.11
C PRO A 305 32.56 -0.39 9.59
N GLY A 306 31.97 0.76 9.95
CA GLY A 306 31.91 1.26 11.31
C GLY A 306 30.98 0.44 12.20
N ARG A 307 31.30 0.36 13.49
CA ARG A 307 30.42 -0.24 14.50
C ARG A 307 29.35 0.76 14.97
N GLY A 308 28.24 0.25 15.48
CA GLY A 308 27.19 1.06 16.11
C GLY A 308 26.22 1.74 15.14
N LEU A 309 26.25 1.37 13.85
CA LEU A 309 25.18 1.74 12.93
C LEU A 309 23.94 0.91 13.29
N CYS A 310 22.82 1.57 13.56
CA CYS A 310 21.51 0.93 13.70
C CYS A 310 20.43 1.76 13.00
N LEU A 311 19.28 1.14 12.77
CA LEU A 311 18.11 1.81 12.21
C LEU A 311 17.43 2.65 13.30
N SER A 312 17.66 3.96 13.27
CA SER A 312 17.20 4.90 14.30
C SER A 312 15.79 5.43 14.07
N ALA A 313 15.35 5.50 12.80
CA ALA A 313 14.00 5.90 12.44
C ALA A 313 13.55 5.19 11.17
N PHE A 314 12.29 4.75 11.14
CA PHE A 314 11.65 4.24 9.93
C PHE A 314 10.20 4.73 9.87
N ALA A 315 9.97 5.72 9.01
CA ALA A 315 8.65 6.30 8.81
C ALA A 315 8.04 5.84 7.48
N HIS A 316 6.78 5.43 7.54
CA HIS A 316 5.98 5.04 6.38
C HIS A 316 4.74 5.91 6.29
N LYS A 317 4.42 6.43 5.11
CA LYS A 317 3.17 7.15 4.86
C LYS A 317 2.55 6.76 3.54
N SER A 318 1.25 6.53 3.55
CA SER A 318 0.48 6.18 2.36
C SER A 318 -0.73 7.07 2.23
N VAL A 319 -0.92 7.60 1.03
CA VAL A 319 -2.07 8.42 0.65
C VAL A 319 -2.74 7.81 -0.56
N VAL A 320 -4.05 7.57 -0.46
CA VAL A 320 -4.90 7.16 -1.58
C VAL A 320 -6.04 8.14 -1.73
N GLU A 321 -6.38 8.46 -2.97
CA GLU A 321 -7.55 9.25 -3.32
C GLU A 321 -8.44 8.44 -4.26
N VAL A 322 -9.69 8.25 -3.85
CA VAL A 322 -10.72 7.51 -4.60
C VAL A 322 -11.86 8.47 -4.87
N ASN A 323 -12.08 8.78 -6.15
CA ASN A 323 -13.10 9.71 -6.61
C ASN A 323 -13.73 9.20 -7.92
N GLU A 324 -14.54 10.03 -8.56
CA GLU A 324 -15.29 9.68 -9.75
C GLU A 324 -14.43 9.53 -11.01
N GLU A 325 -13.22 10.12 -11.03
CA GLU A 325 -12.56 10.53 -12.27
C GLU A 325 -11.82 9.43 -13.05
N GLY A 326 -11.96 9.60 -14.35
CA GLY A 326 -11.03 9.46 -15.45
C GLY A 326 -11.16 10.66 -16.40
N THR A 327 -10.48 10.66 -17.55
CA THR A 327 -10.41 11.85 -18.41
C THR A 327 -11.78 12.15 -19.02
N GLU A 328 -12.23 13.42 -18.95
CA GLU A 328 -13.40 13.93 -19.69
C GLU A 328 -13.33 13.53 -21.17
N ALA A 329 -13.95 12.42 -21.54
CA ALA A 329 -14.10 12.03 -22.94
C ALA A 329 -15.32 11.13 -23.10
N ALA A 330 -16.23 11.62 -23.95
CA ALA A 330 -17.44 10.99 -24.46
C ALA A 330 -18.60 10.86 -23.46
N ALA A 331 -19.33 11.98 -23.33
CA ALA A 331 -20.76 11.97 -23.13
C ALA A 331 -21.43 11.00 -24.12
N ALA A 332 -21.65 9.76 -23.69
CA ALA A 332 -22.73 8.93 -24.18
C ALA A 332 -23.85 9.09 -23.16
N SER A 333 -24.82 9.96 -23.46
CA SER A 333 -26.08 10.06 -22.74
C SER A 333 -26.85 8.75 -22.90
N ALA A 334 -26.45 7.71 -22.16
CA ALA A 334 -27.30 6.58 -21.88
C ALA A 334 -28.16 6.98 -20.68
N VAL A 335 -29.40 7.38 -20.96
CA VAL A 335 -30.45 7.42 -19.95
C VAL A 335 -30.49 6.02 -19.34
N ILE A 336 -30.00 5.87 -18.11
CA ILE A 336 -30.19 4.64 -17.34
C ILE A 336 -31.65 4.71 -16.87
N GLU A 337 -32.56 4.21 -17.71
CA GLU A 337 -33.81 3.65 -17.20
C GLU A 337 -33.37 2.50 -16.28
N VAL A 338 -33.47 2.74 -14.97
CA VAL A 338 -33.37 1.68 -13.98
C VAL A 338 -34.57 0.77 -14.24
N ASP A 339 -34.35 -0.28 -15.02
CA ASP A 339 -35.32 -1.35 -15.19
C ASP A 339 -35.48 -2.03 -13.83
N CYS A 340 -36.54 -1.65 -13.11
CA CYS A 340 -36.90 -2.19 -11.80
C CYS A 340 -37.34 -3.67 -11.85
N GLY A 341 -37.14 -4.36 -12.97
CA GLY A 341 -37.67 -5.69 -13.27
C GLY A 341 -36.74 -6.89 -13.04
N MET A 342 -35.44 -6.71 -12.78
CA MET A 342 -34.51 -7.83 -12.55
C MET A 342 -33.80 -7.72 -11.20
N ASP A 343 -33.72 -8.83 -10.47
CA ASP A 343 -32.96 -9.02 -9.23
C ASP A 343 -31.45 -8.99 -9.53
N GLN A 344 -30.94 -7.79 -9.88
CA GLN A 344 -29.54 -7.60 -10.23
C GLN A 344 -28.68 -7.58 -8.95
N PRO A 345 -27.50 -8.23 -8.97
CA PRO A 345 -26.57 -8.17 -7.85
C PRO A 345 -26.18 -6.72 -7.54
N ARG A 346 -26.22 -6.37 -6.25
CA ARG A 346 -25.79 -5.07 -5.73
C ARG A 346 -24.53 -5.24 -4.90
N SER A 347 -23.53 -4.40 -5.15
CA SER A 347 -22.34 -4.28 -4.31
C SER A 347 -22.36 -2.89 -3.68
N CYS A 348 -22.88 -2.80 -2.47
CA CYS A 348 -23.07 -1.53 -1.76
C CYS A 348 -22.07 -1.39 -0.60
N ALA A 349 -20.96 -0.69 -0.84
CA ALA A 349 -19.91 -0.49 0.15
C ALA A 349 -20.28 0.62 1.17
N ASP A 350 -21.40 0.45 1.86
CA ASP A 350 -21.97 1.38 2.85
C ASP A 350 -21.63 1.02 4.31
N HIS A 351 -20.67 0.14 4.52
CA HIS A 351 -20.16 -0.30 5.81
C HIS A 351 -18.71 -0.80 5.66
N PRO A 352 -17.93 -1.01 6.75
CA PRO A 352 -16.52 -1.36 6.66
C PRO A 352 -16.23 -2.52 5.71
N PHE A 353 -15.29 -2.31 4.80
CA PHE A 353 -14.85 -3.26 3.78
C PHE A 353 -13.32 -3.33 3.75
N LEU A 354 -12.74 -4.32 3.07
CA LEU A 354 -11.32 -4.30 2.71
C LEU A 354 -11.19 -3.91 1.24
N PHE A 355 -10.13 -3.19 0.88
CA PHE A 355 -9.77 -3.03 -0.52
C PHE A 355 -8.29 -3.26 -0.80
N PHE A 356 -8.02 -3.69 -2.03
CA PHE A 356 -6.69 -3.97 -2.54
C PHE A 356 -6.48 -3.32 -3.90
N ILE A 357 -5.42 -2.56 -4.09
CA ILE A 357 -5.02 -2.12 -5.44
C ILE A 357 -4.00 -3.13 -5.94
N ARG A 358 -4.35 -3.95 -6.93
CA ARG A 358 -3.50 -5.05 -7.42
C ARG A 358 -2.97 -4.73 -8.81
N HIS A 359 -1.69 -5.05 -9.06
CA HIS A 359 -1.17 -5.07 -10.43
C HIS A 359 -1.48 -6.41 -11.10
N ASN A 360 -2.07 -6.37 -12.28
CA ASN A 360 -2.60 -7.56 -12.95
C ASN A 360 -1.54 -8.34 -13.76
N GLY A 361 -0.33 -7.78 -13.94
CA GLY A 361 0.70 -8.36 -14.82
C GLY A 361 0.44 -8.09 -16.30
N SER A 362 1.50 -8.05 -17.13
CA SER A 362 1.35 -7.81 -18.58
C SER A 362 0.69 -8.99 -19.29
N ARG A 363 -0.33 -8.73 -20.12
CA ARG A 363 -0.91 -9.73 -21.06
C ARG A 363 0.01 -10.06 -22.25
N SER A 364 1.33 -9.99 -22.08
CA SER A 364 2.30 -10.30 -23.14
C SER A 364 2.52 -11.81 -23.23
N ALA A 365 1.74 -12.48 -24.09
CA ALA A 365 2.01 -13.74 -24.82
C ALA A 365 2.96 -14.79 -24.18
N CYS A 366 2.82 -15.06 -22.89
CA CYS A 366 3.40 -16.21 -22.18
C CYS A 366 2.37 -16.68 -21.14
N PRO A 367 2.42 -17.96 -20.71
CA PRO A 367 1.37 -18.56 -19.88
C PRO A 367 1.11 -17.72 -18.62
N PRO A 368 -0.12 -17.73 -18.08
CA PRO A 368 -0.59 -16.71 -17.16
C PRO A 368 0.26 -16.71 -15.89
N CYS A 369 1.09 -15.67 -15.72
CA CYS A 369 1.65 -15.36 -14.41
C CYS A 369 0.48 -15.00 -13.47
N PRO A 370 0.46 -15.52 -12.23
CA PRO A 370 -0.53 -15.13 -11.24
C PRO A 370 -0.44 -13.61 -10.99
N PRO A 371 -1.56 -12.94 -10.66
CA PRO A 371 -1.58 -11.48 -10.58
C PRO A 371 -0.62 -10.96 -9.50
N CYS A 372 0.32 -10.13 -9.96
CA CYS A 372 1.50 -9.71 -9.21
C CYS A 372 1.18 -8.55 -8.25
N VAL A 373 0.92 -8.91 -7.00
CA VAL A 373 1.04 -8.07 -5.79
C VAL A 373 -0.05 -7.00 -5.54
N PRO A 374 -0.66 -6.99 -4.33
CA PRO A 374 -1.44 -5.85 -3.85
C PRO A 374 -0.52 -4.68 -3.44
N ARG A 375 -0.65 -3.57 -4.15
CA ARG A 375 0.03 -2.27 -3.99
C ARG A 375 -0.48 -1.44 -2.81
N ALA A 376 -1.72 -1.63 -2.37
CA ALA A 376 -2.28 -0.96 -1.20
C ALA A 376 -3.32 -1.85 -0.50
N TRP A 377 -3.33 -1.84 0.82
CA TRP A 377 -4.32 -2.52 1.67
C TRP A 377 -5.06 -1.44 2.40
N ALA A 378 -6.40 -1.45 2.41
CA ALA A 378 -7.08 -0.69 3.43
C ALA A 378 -8.37 -1.30 3.95
N ALA A 379 -8.58 -1.14 5.25
CA ALA A 379 -9.84 -1.33 5.94
C ALA A 379 -10.40 0.05 6.30
N PRO A 380 -11.37 0.61 5.57
CA PRO A 380 -12.07 1.80 6.02
C PRO A 380 -12.90 1.54 7.29
N SER A 381 -12.44 2.05 8.43
CA SER A 381 -13.29 2.46 9.56
C SER A 381 -13.30 3.99 9.59
N LEU A 382 -14.34 4.63 9.04
CA LEU A 382 -14.45 6.10 8.92
C LEU A 382 -14.53 6.79 10.31
N HIS A 383 -13.38 6.92 10.96
CA HIS A 383 -13.15 7.62 12.22
C HIS A 383 -12.04 8.65 12.07
N THR A 384 -12.07 9.45 10.99
CA THR A 384 -11.27 10.68 10.92
C THR A 384 -12.12 11.81 10.31
N ARG A 385 -11.97 13.01 10.88
CA ARG A 385 -12.73 14.21 10.55
C ARG A 385 -12.65 14.49 9.05
N ALA A 386 -13.81 14.59 8.41
CA ALA A 386 -13.94 15.31 7.16
C ALA A 386 -13.47 16.76 7.42
N SER A 387 -12.27 17.09 6.99
CA SER A 387 -11.93 18.49 6.76
C SER A 387 -12.75 18.92 5.54
N PRO A 388 -13.61 19.95 5.67
CA PRO A 388 -14.38 20.44 4.53
C PRO A 388 -13.41 20.91 3.43
N PRO A 389 -13.74 20.72 2.14
CA PRO A 389 -12.98 21.32 1.07
C PRO A 389 -13.02 22.84 1.24
N GLY A 390 -11.85 23.45 1.39
CA GLY A 390 -11.65 24.89 1.29
C GLY A 390 -11.47 25.32 -0.15
#